data_AF-A0A661WV20-F1
#
_entry.id   AF-A0A661WV20-F1
#
_cell.length_a   1.000
_cell.length_b   1.000
_cell.length_c   1.000
_cell.angle_alpha   90.00
_cell.angle_beta   90.00
_cell.angle_gamma   90.00
#
_symmetry.space_group_name_H-M   'P 1'
#
loop_
_entity.id
_entity.type
_entity.pdbx_description
1 polymer ?
#
loop_
_entity_poly.entity_id
_entity_poly.type
_entity_poly.pdbx_seq_one_letter_code
_entity_poly.pdbx_strand_id
1 'polypeptide(L)' 'HVRAALLLKEMGEEIHSGDLISYVKCKDGSVQPVELARPEDIDVKKYNQQLKSIFAPLFEPLNINYDSVIEGKKTIIDF' A
#
# COMPACT_ATOMS: atom_id res chain seq x y z
N HIS A 1 3.38 7.53 9.45
CA HIS A 1 2.69 8.74 9.93
C HIS A 1 3.65 9.77 10.51
N VAL A 2 4.42 9.51 11.60
CA VAL A 2 5.31 10.54 12.21
C VAL A 2 6.27 11.21 11.22
N ARG A 3 6.94 10.42 10.37
CA ARG A 3 7.89 10.96 9.38
C ARG A 3 7.20 11.78 8.27
N ALA A 4 5.98 11.41 7.89
CA ALA A 4 5.19 12.20 6.94
C ALA A 4 4.68 13.50 7.59
N ALA A 5 4.31 13.45 8.87
CA ALA A 5 3.94 14.63 9.66
C ALA A 5 5.08 15.64 9.73
N LEU A 6 6.30 15.17 10.00
CA LEU A 6 7.48 16.03 10.04
C LEU A 6 7.73 16.72 8.70
N LEU A 7 7.62 15.99 7.58
CA LEU A 7 7.78 16.55 6.23
C LEU A 7 6.72 17.62 5.92
N LEU A 8 5.46 17.37 6.27
CA LEU A 8 4.39 18.36 6.11
C LEU A 8 4.65 19.60 6.97
N LYS A 9 5.09 19.43 8.22
CA LYS A 9 5.46 20.54 9.11
C LYS A 9 6.64 21.36 8.58
N GLU A 10 7.65 20.72 8.01
CA GLU A 10 8.79 21.40 7.37
C GLU A 10 8.37 22.24 6.16
N MET A 11 7.25 21.89 5.51
CA MET A 11 6.68 22.65 4.41
C MET A 11 5.77 23.80 4.85
N GLY A 12 5.58 23.98 6.15
CA GLY A 12 4.76 25.05 6.72
C GLY A 12 3.31 24.67 7.01
N GLU A 13 2.95 23.39 6.92
CA GLU A 13 1.63 22.90 7.35
C GLU A 13 1.57 22.82 8.89
N GLU A 14 0.52 23.37 9.49
CA GLU A 14 0.27 23.26 10.92
C GLU A 14 -0.45 21.95 11.24
N ILE A 15 0.28 21.00 11.83
CA ILE A 15 -0.26 19.69 12.21
C ILE A 15 -0.53 19.65 13.71
N HIS A 16 -1.77 19.34 14.06
CA HIS A 16 -2.25 19.23 15.42
C HIS A 16 -2.42 17.76 15.85
N SER A 17 -2.48 17.54 17.16
CA SER A 17 -2.78 16.20 17.69
C SER A 17 -4.24 15.86 17.41
N GLY A 18 -4.46 14.78 16.66
CA GLY A 18 -5.79 14.37 16.21
C GLY A 18 -5.97 14.44 14.69
N ASP A 19 -5.04 15.08 13.98
CA ASP A 19 -5.12 15.22 12.54
C ASP A 19 -4.83 13.92 11.80
N LEU A 20 -5.56 13.71 10.70
CA LEU A 20 -5.40 12.54 9.83
C LEU A 20 -4.25 12.81 8.84
N ILE A 21 -3.22 11.97 8.91
CA ILE A 21 -2.04 12.10 8.04
C ILE A 21 -2.03 10.95 7.05
N SER A 22 -2.31 11.27 5.79
CA SER A 22 -2.23 10.33 4.68
C SER A 22 -0.80 10.27 4.14
N TYR A 23 -0.26 9.06 3.97
CA TYR A 23 1.10 8.87 3.49
C TYR A 23 1.23 7.61 2.64
N VAL A 24 2.23 7.60 1.78
CA VAL A 24 2.58 6.45 0.95
C VAL A 24 4.03 6.02 1.18
N LYS A 25 4.29 4.74 0.89
CA LYS A 25 5.63 4.17 0.92
C LYS A 25 6.25 4.23 -0.47
N CYS A 26 7.42 4.85 -0.55
CA CYS A 26 8.13 5.02 -1.80
C CYS A 26 9.17 3.92 -2.03
N LYS A 27 9.60 3.75 -3.29
CA LYS A 27 10.53 2.70 -3.73
C LYS A 27 11.92 2.80 -3.09
N ASP A 28 12.33 4.01 -2.72
CA ASP A 28 13.56 4.32 -2.00
C ASP A 28 13.49 3.95 -0.50
N GLY A 29 12.34 3.45 -0.04
CA GLY A 29 12.09 3.14 1.36
C GLY A 29 11.74 4.37 2.20
N SER A 30 11.66 5.56 1.63
CA SER A 30 11.15 6.75 2.30
C SER A 30 9.63 6.67 2.48
N VAL A 31 9.10 7.58 3.28
CA VAL A 31 7.65 7.75 3.48
C VAL A 31 7.35 9.18 3.13
N GLN A 32 6.48 9.38 2.14
CA GLN A 32 6.06 10.70 1.71
C GLN A 32 4.58 10.92 2.03
N PRO A 33 4.19 12.13 2.44
CA PRO A 33 2.79 12.52 2.50
C PRO A 33 2.18 12.48 1.10
N VAL A 34 0.88 12.18 1.00
CA VAL A 34 0.18 12.01 -0.30
C VAL A 34 0.27 13.28 -1.15
N GLU A 35 0.32 14.44 -0.49
CA GLU A 35 0.41 15.77 -1.07
C GLU A 35 1.72 15.99 -1.86
N LEU A 36 2.78 15.25 -1.52
CA LEU A 36 4.11 15.37 -2.14
C LEU A 36 4.51 14.15 -2.95
N ALA A 37 3.81 13.04 -2.76
CA ALA A 37 4.15 11.81 -3.42
C ALA A 37 3.71 11.85 -4.88
N ARG A 38 4.64 11.51 -5.79
CA ARG A 38 4.30 11.26 -7.19
C ARG A 38 3.92 9.79 -7.36
N PRO A 39 2.97 9.47 -8.26
CA PRO A 39 2.56 8.08 -8.51
C PRO A 39 3.73 7.17 -8.90
N GLU A 40 4.72 7.72 -9.60
CA GLU A 40 5.93 7.01 -10.05
C GLU A 40 6.83 6.55 -8.90
N ASP A 41 6.83 7.28 -7.79
CA ASP A 41 7.71 7.04 -6.65
C ASP A 41 7.14 5.94 -5.72
N ILE A 42 5.87 5.57 -5.87
CA ILE A 42 5.15 4.61 -5.02
C ILE A 42 5.68 3.18 -5.22
N ASP A 43 5.95 2.48 -4.11
CA ASP A 43 6.40 1.09 -4.12
C ASP A 43 5.22 0.10 -4.26
N VAL A 44 4.65 0.04 -5.46
CA VAL A 44 3.55 -0.86 -5.81
C VAL A 44 3.88 -2.32 -5.49
N LYS A 45 5.14 -2.74 -5.64
CA LYS A 45 5.58 -4.12 -5.38
C LYS A 45 5.42 -4.46 -3.90
N LYS A 46 5.83 -3.57 -3.01
CA LYS A 46 5.69 -3.75 -1.56
C LYS A 46 4.23 -3.80 -1.12
N TYR A 47 3.39 -2.94 -1.68
CA TYR A 47 1.95 -3.02 -1.43
C TYR A 47 1.37 -4.37 -1.88
N ASN A 48 1.71 -4.84 -3.10
CA ASN A 48 1.27 -6.17 -3.57
C ASN A 48 1.76 -7.32 -2.69
N GLN A 49 3.00 -7.26 -2.21
CA GLN A 49 3.55 -8.26 -1.30
C GLN A 49 2.83 -8.26 0.06
N GLN A 50 2.53 -7.07 0.60
CA GLN A 50 1.77 -6.94 1.83
C GLN A 50 0.35 -7.48 1.67
N LEU A 51 -0.32 -7.17 0.56
CA LEU A 51 -1.64 -7.72 0.23
C LEU A 51 -1.57 -9.25 0.18
N LYS A 52 -0.59 -9.83 -0.52
CA LYS A 52 -0.39 -11.28 -0.56
C LYS A 52 -0.23 -11.88 0.83
N SER A 53 0.58 -11.25 1.68
CA SER A 53 0.80 -11.74 3.04
C SER A 53 -0.44 -11.67 3.92
N ILE A 54 -1.33 -10.69 3.72
CA ILE A 54 -2.56 -10.53 4.50
C ILE A 54 -3.63 -11.51 4.00
N PHE A 55 -3.76 -11.67 2.68
CA PHE A 55 -4.86 -12.42 2.08
C PHE A 55 -4.53 -13.91 1.85
N ALA A 56 -3.26 -14.30 1.66
CA ALA A 56 -2.93 -15.72 1.46
C ALA A 56 -3.42 -16.61 2.62
N PRO A 57 -3.22 -16.26 3.91
CA PRO A 57 -3.78 -17.05 5.01
C PRO A 57 -5.32 -17.07 5.06
N LEU A 58 -5.98 -16.04 4.51
CA LEU A 58 -7.45 -15.99 4.45
C LEU A 58 -8.00 -16.83 3.30
N PHE A 59 -7.24 -16.98 2.23
CA PHE A 59 -7.64 -17.72 1.03
C PHE A 59 -7.27 -19.21 1.09
N GLU A 60 -6.25 -19.58 1.87
CA GLU A 60 -5.88 -20.98 2.12
C GLU A 60 -7.06 -21.85 2.60
N PRO A 61 -7.86 -21.45 3.62
CA PRO A 61 -9.04 -22.21 4.05
C PRO A 61 -10.16 -22.30 3.00
N LEU A 62 -10.21 -21.33 2.09
CA LEU A 62 -11.19 -21.28 1.01
C LEU A 62 -10.73 -22.06 -0.23
N ASN A 63 -9.54 -22.67 -0.17
CA ASN A 63 -8.86 -23.32 -1.30
C ASN A 63 -8.73 -22.38 -2.52
N ILE A 64 -8.60 -21.07 -2.26
CA ILE A 64 -8.44 -20.04 -3.27
C ILE A 64 -6.94 -19.74 -3.40
N ASN A 65 -6.40 -19.84 -4.61
CA ASN A 65 -5.03 -19.44 -4.87
C ASN A 65 -4.96 -17.92 -5.08
N TYR A 66 -4.27 -17.20 -4.19
CA TYR A 66 -4.10 -15.74 -4.28
C TYR A 66 -3.55 -15.28 -5.63
N ASP A 67 -2.58 -15.99 -6.19
CA ASP A 67 -1.97 -15.64 -7.48
C ASP A 67 -3.00 -15.76 -8.61
N SER A 68 -3.90 -16.75 -8.53
CA SER A 68 -5.01 -16.89 -9.48
C SER A 68 -6.05 -15.77 -9.37
N VAL A 69 -6.25 -15.18 -8.18
CA VAL A 69 -7.17 -14.05 -7.97
C VAL A 69 -6.60 -12.75 -8.54
N ILE A 70 -5.30 -12.50 -8.35
CA ILE A 70 -4.62 -11.29 -8.81
C ILE A 70 -4.39 -11.31 -10.34
N GLU A 71 -4.10 -12.47 -10.93
CA GLU A 71 -3.82 -12.60 -12.37
C GLU A 71 -5.06 -12.47 -13.26
N GLY A 72 -6.28 -12.46 -12.70
CA GLY A 72 -7.49 -12.13 -13.45
C GLY A 72 -7.76 -13.02 -14.67
N LYS A 73 -7.23 -14.24 -14.71
CA LYS A 73 -7.49 -15.23 -15.77
C LYS A 73 -7.62 -16.63 -15.20
N LYS A 74 -8.80 -16.94 -14.68
CA LYS A 74 -9.35 -18.29 -14.80
C LYS A 74 -10.77 -18.19 -15.34
N THR A 75 -10.85 -18.28 -16.65
CA THR A 75 -12.05 -18.70 -17.36
C THR A 75 -12.52 -20.04 -16.77
N ILE A 76 -13.82 -20.31 -16.83
CA ILE A 76 -14.56 -21.44 -16.23
C ILE A 76 -14.08 -22.85 -16.71
N ILE A 77 -12.99 -22.94 -17.47
CA ILE A 77 -12.51 -24.13 -18.18
C ILE A 77 -11.41 -24.93 -17.44
N ASP A 78 -11.10 -24.61 -16.19
CA ASP A 78 -10.13 -25.37 -15.37
C ASP A 78 -10.78 -26.41 -14.42
N PHE A 79 -12.04 -26.80 -14.65
CA PHE A 79 -12.73 -27.88 -13.93
C PHE A 79 -12.92 -29.13 -14.79
#